data_AF-A0A369W8U1-F1
#
_entry.id   AF-A0A369W8U1-F1
#
_cell.length_a   1.000
_cell.length_b   1.000
_cell.length_c   1.000
_cell.angle_alpha   90.00
_cell.angle_beta   90.00
_cell.angle_gamma   90.00
#
_symmetry.space_group_name_H-M   'P 1'
#
loop_
_entity.id
_entity.type
_entity.pdbx_description
1 polymer ?
#
loop_
_entity_poly.entity_id
_entity_poly.type
_entity_poly.pdbx_seq_one_letter_code
_entity_poly.pdbx_strand_id
1 'polypeptide(L)'
;MTNGSTAMFDLLSILLAVVVVLAAPKIWARYVFFKHNRDRQDLPDSGGELACEQLRQLHLPQVHLEPTQHRSHYDSDSKAVCLSPNCMNNHSLTALVKAAYEVGHAWQDHRKAAAGRFRAGLLHLAEQGEQIGSGALLLSPLVALLEPSIGATLLFCAVVSMLTGALVHLIIIPLEWQASFEYALPLLVRSQQIKQQDRPAVKQLLAACALSPFAYALANLLDGRHWLKVLGFRLPQLD
;
A
#
# COMPACT_ATOMS: atom_id res chain seq x y z
N MET A 1 -41.85 20.91 -11.77
CA MET A 1 -41.09 19.70 -12.18
C MET A 1 -39.57 19.94 -12.21
N THR A 2 -39.02 20.82 -11.36
CA THR A 2 -37.58 21.20 -11.36
C THR A 2 -36.78 20.53 -10.24
N ASN A 3 -37.41 20.16 -9.13
CA ASN A 3 -36.74 19.58 -7.95
C ASN A 3 -36.10 18.19 -8.20
N GLY A 4 -36.65 17.41 -9.15
CA GLY A 4 -36.12 16.08 -9.47
C GLY A 4 -34.79 16.12 -10.24
N SER A 5 -34.59 17.16 -11.06
CA SER A 5 -33.37 17.32 -11.85
C SER A 5 -32.20 17.81 -10.97
N THR A 6 -32.45 18.79 -10.10
CA THR A 6 -31.44 19.29 -9.16
C THR A 6 -31.01 18.21 -8.16
N ALA A 7 -31.96 17.45 -7.59
CA ALA A 7 -31.65 16.35 -6.68
C ALA A 7 -30.81 15.26 -7.35
N MET A 8 -31.04 14.97 -8.64
CA MET A 8 -30.24 14.03 -9.41
C MET A 8 -28.81 14.56 -9.65
N PHE A 9 -28.65 15.84 -9.95
CA PHE A 9 -27.33 16.47 -10.09
C PHE A 9 -26.56 16.50 -8.76
N ASP A 10 -27.24 16.77 -7.65
CA ASP A 10 -26.64 16.75 -6.32
C ASP A 10 -26.14 15.34 -5.97
N LEU A 11 -26.96 14.31 -6.22
CA LEU A 11 -26.61 12.92 -5.94
C LEU A 11 -25.45 12.43 -6.81
N LEU A 12 -25.44 12.81 -8.09
CA LEU A 12 -24.32 12.53 -9.00
C LEU A 12 -23.02 13.21 -8.54
N SER A 13 -23.12 14.46 -8.08
CA SER A 13 -21.97 15.23 -7.59
C SER A 13 -21.40 14.62 -6.31
N ILE A 14 -22.26 14.18 -5.39
CA ILE A 14 -21.84 13.45 -4.18
C ILE A 14 -21.17 12.13 -4.54
N LEU A 15 -21.76 11.35 -5.45
CA LEU A 15 -21.19 10.07 -5.89
C LEU A 15 -19.81 10.29 -6.53
N LEU A 16 -19.68 11.29 -7.40
CA LEU A 16 -18.40 11.65 -8.00
C LEU A 16 -17.38 12.05 -6.93
N ALA A 17 -17.77 12.88 -5.95
CA ALA A 17 -16.89 13.28 -4.86
C ALA A 17 -16.40 12.07 -4.05
N VAL A 18 -17.29 11.12 -3.73
CA VAL A 18 -16.92 9.87 -3.05
C VAL A 18 -15.91 9.09 -3.88
N VAL A 19 -16.16 8.88 -5.17
CA VAL A 19 -15.23 8.16 -6.06
C VAL A 19 -13.86 8.84 -6.11
N VAL A 20 -13.82 10.17 -6.21
CA VAL A 20 -12.57 10.95 -6.22
C VAL A 20 -11.81 10.77 -4.91
N VAL A 21 -12.48 10.90 -3.76
CA VAL A 21 -11.86 10.72 -2.44
C VAL A 21 -11.25 9.32 -2.30
N LEU A 22 -11.94 8.30 -2.80
CA LEU A 22 -11.49 6.91 -2.68
C LEU A 22 -10.33 6.58 -3.65
N ALA A 23 -10.35 7.13 -4.87
CA ALA A 23 -9.38 6.78 -5.92
C ALA A 23 -8.15 7.70 -5.98
N ALA A 24 -8.31 9.00 -5.69
CA ALA A 24 -7.27 10.01 -5.88
C ALA A 24 -5.95 9.71 -5.13
N PRO A 25 -5.96 9.25 -3.86
CA PRO A 25 -4.71 8.95 -3.15
C PRO A 25 -3.87 7.87 -3.85
N LYS A 26 -4.52 6.82 -4.37
CA LYS A 26 -3.84 5.72 -5.11
C LYS A 26 -3.29 6.22 -6.43
N ILE A 27 -4.06 7.05 -7.15
CA ILE A 27 -3.64 7.65 -8.42
C ILE A 27 -2.42 8.56 -8.19
N TRP A 28 -2.46 9.41 -7.15
CA TRP A 28 -1.34 10.27 -6.79
C TRP A 28 -0.08 9.48 -6.46
N ALA A 29 -0.16 8.46 -5.60
CA ALA A 29 1.00 7.65 -5.25
C ALA A 29 1.61 6.96 -6.49
N ARG A 30 0.77 6.38 -7.37
CA ARG A 30 1.21 5.79 -8.64
C ARG A 30 1.88 6.81 -9.54
N TYR A 31 1.33 8.02 -9.64
CA TYR A 31 1.90 9.10 -10.44
C TYR A 31 3.29 9.49 -9.91
N VAL A 32 3.47 9.65 -8.59
CA VAL A 32 4.76 9.99 -7.99
C VAL A 32 5.81 8.92 -8.28
N PHE A 33 5.47 7.64 -8.08
CA PHE A 33 6.38 6.55 -8.43
C PHE A 33 6.72 6.57 -9.91
N PHE A 34 5.74 6.66 -10.80
CA PHE A 34 5.98 6.67 -12.23
C PHE A 34 6.86 7.85 -12.68
N LYS A 35 6.58 9.06 -12.17
CA LYS A 35 7.32 10.29 -12.48
C LYS A 35 8.82 10.17 -12.18
N HIS A 36 9.19 9.44 -11.12
CA HIS A 36 10.57 9.31 -10.66
C HIS A 36 11.18 7.92 -10.92
N ASN A 37 10.57 7.11 -11.79
CA ASN A 37 11.04 5.76 -12.11
C ASN A 37 11.95 5.70 -13.35
N ARG A 38 12.24 6.84 -13.97
CA ARG A 38 13.17 6.89 -15.11
C ARG A 38 14.57 6.47 -14.65
N ASP A 39 15.18 5.61 -15.45
CA ASP A 39 16.57 5.19 -15.24
C ASP A 39 17.51 6.37 -15.40
N ARG A 40 18.52 6.44 -14.54
CA ARG A 40 19.40 7.60 -14.36
C ARG A 40 20.84 7.12 -14.19
N GLN A 41 21.64 7.35 -15.22
CA GLN A 41 23.07 7.03 -15.23
C GLN A 41 23.88 7.82 -14.20
N ASP A 42 23.33 8.91 -13.67
CA ASP A 42 23.99 9.75 -12.67
C ASP A 42 23.80 9.25 -11.23
N LEU A 43 23.02 8.18 -11.03
CA LEU A 43 22.89 7.47 -9.75
C LEU A 43 23.89 6.31 -9.73
N PRO A 44 24.79 6.24 -8.74
CA PRO A 44 25.88 5.26 -8.73
C PRO A 44 25.39 3.83 -8.52
N ASP A 45 24.29 3.66 -7.78
CA ASP A 45 23.81 2.37 -7.33
C ASP A 45 22.38 2.12 -7.84
N SER A 46 22.08 0.83 -8.01
CA SER A 46 20.72 0.31 -8.10
C SER A 46 20.07 0.23 -6.71
N GLY A 47 18.76 0.03 -6.64
CA GLY A 47 18.08 -0.15 -5.34
C GLY A 47 18.55 -1.37 -4.57
N GLY A 48 18.95 -2.46 -5.24
CA GLY A 48 19.51 -3.65 -4.59
C GLY A 48 20.88 -3.40 -3.97
N GLU A 49 21.77 -2.71 -4.69
CA GLU A 49 23.09 -2.32 -4.19
C GLU A 49 22.97 -1.39 -2.97
N LEU A 50 22.09 -0.38 -3.05
CA LEU A 50 21.79 0.49 -1.93
C LEU A 50 21.27 -0.29 -0.71
N ALA A 51 20.34 -1.23 -0.92
CA ALA A 51 19.79 -2.03 0.18
C ALA A 51 20.88 -2.87 0.87
N CYS A 52 21.72 -3.53 0.08
CA CYS A 52 22.85 -4.32 0.58
C CYS A 52 23.81 -3.47 1.42
N GLU A 53 24.18 -2.28 0.91
CA GLU A 53 25.04 -1.34 1.63
C GLU A 53 24.38 -0.84 2.93
N GLN A 54 23.10 -0.47 2.91
CA GLN A 54 22.40 -0.01 4.12
C GLN A 54 22.25 -1.10 5.18
N LEU A 55 21.94 -2.34 4.79
CA LEU A 55 21.86 -3.47 5.73
C LEU A 55 23.22 -3.70 6.43
N ARG A 56 24.32 -3.55 5.69
CA ARG A 56 25.69 -3.60 6.24
C ARG A 56 25.94 -2.44 7.20
N GLN A 57 25.60 -1.21 6.82
CA GLN A 57 25.76 -0.02 7.67
C GLN A 57 24.97 -0.11 8.98
N LEU A 58 23.79 -0.72 8.94
CA LEU A 58 22.91 -0.92 10.09
C LEU A 58 23.34 -2.09 10.98
N HIS A 59 24.35 -2.88 10.59
CA HIS A 59 24.81 -4.06 11.31
C HIS A 59 23.68 -5.07 11.56
N LEU A 60 22.91 -5.39 10.51
CA LEU A 60 21.82 -6.37 10.54
C LEU A 60 22.22 -7.70 9.85
N PRO A 61 23.16 -8.49 10.40
CA PRO A 61 23.66 -9.70 9.74
C PRO A 61 22.61 -10.80 9.55
N GLN A 62 21.54 -10.78 10.36
CA GLN A 62 20.42 -11.70 10.25
C GLN A 62 19.41 -11.34 9.15
N VAL A 63 19.55 -10.17 8.51
CA VAL A 63 18.63 -9.73 7.45
C VAL A 63 19.27 -9.97 6.09
N HIS A 64 18.59 -10.74 5.24
CA HIS A 64 19.06 -11.07 3.90
C HIS A 64 18.34 -10.26 2.83
N LEU A 65 18.96 -10.13 1.65
CA LEU A 65 18.36 -9.49 0.48
C LEU A 65 17.92 -10.58 -0.51
N GLU A 66 16.66 -10.58 -0.91
CA GLU A 66 16.10 -11.60 -1.80
C GLU A 66 15.33 -10.98 -2.98
N PRO A 67 15.39 -11.57 -4.18
CA PRO A 67 14.53 -11.16 -5.28
C PRO A 67 13.11 -11.71 -5.09
N THR A 68 12.09 -10.94 -5.46
CA THR A 68 10.69 -11.40 -5.51
C THR A 68 10.02 -11.01 -6.82
N GLN A 69 9.10 -11.86 -7.32
CA GLN A 69 8.25 -11.50 -8.47
C GLN A 69 7.07 -10.61 -8.05
N HIS A 70 6.85 -10.44 -6.75
CA HIS A 70 5.78 -9.61 -6.21
C HIS A 70 6.26 -8.18 -5.93
N ARG A 71 5.43 -7.40 -5.26
CA ARG A 71 5.83 -6.07 -4.78
C ARG A 71 6.96 -6.23 -3.77
N SER A 72 7.94 -5.32 -3.82
CA SER A 72 8.96 -5.24 -2.79
C SER A 72 8.31 -5.11 -1.41
N HIS A 73 8.85 -5.82 -0.43
CA HIS A 73 8.41 -5.82 0.97
C HIS A 73 9.55 -6.34 1.87
N TYR A 74 9.55 -5.94 3.14
CA TYR A 74 10.29 -6.65 4.18
C TYR A 74 9.43 -7.78 4.77
N ASP A 75 10.01 -8.97 4.87
CA ASP A 75 9.43 -10.13 5.55
C ASP A 75 10.04 -10.28 6.95
N SER A 76 9.20 -10.11 7.98
CA SER A 76 9.63 -10.22 9.37
C SER A 76 9.87 -11.65 9.84
N ASP A 77 9.31 -12.65 9.18
CA ASP A 77 9.41 -14.05 9.59
C ASP A 77 10.71 -14.67 9.06
N SER A 78 10.97 -14.50 7.76
CA SER A 78 12.22 -14.93 7.13
C SER A 78 13.39 -13.97 7.34
N LYS A 79 13.13 -12.77 7.89
CA LYS A 79 14.11 -11.68 8.02
C LYS A 79 14.74 -11.35 6.67
N ALA A 80 13.91 -11.11 5.65
CA ALA A 80 14.36 -10.83 4.31
C ALA A 80 13.82 -9.49 3.78
N VAL A 81 14.69 -8.69 3.17
CA VAL A 81 14.28 -7.57 2.31
C VAL A 81 14.05 -8.14 0.92
N CYS A 82 12.79 -8.33 0.54
CA CYS A 82 12.39 -8.87 -0.75
C CYS A 82 12.20 -7.73 -1.75
N LEU A 83 13.00 -7.67 -2.81
CA LEU A 83 12.91 -6.62 -3.83
C LEU A 83 12.39 -7.14 -5.17
N SER A 84 11.39 -6.44 -5.72
CA SER A 84 10.95 -6.63 -7.10
C SER A 84 12.07 -6.32 -8.11
N PRO A 85 12.07 -6.89 -9.33
CA PRO A 85 13.15 -6.65 -10.30
C PRO A 85 13.37 -5.17 -10.61
N ASN A 86 12.27 -4.41 -10.74
CA ASN A 86 12.31 -2.96 -10.96
C ASN A 86 12.90 -2.17 -9.78
N CYS A 87 12.83 -2.71 -8.57
CA CYS A 87 13.41 -2.07 -7.39
C CYS A 87 14.86 -2.51 -7.18
N MET A 88 15.16 -3.77 -7.47
CA MET A 88 16.48 -4.37 -7.26
C MET A 88 17.49 -3.88 -8.30
N ASN A 89 17.09 -3.80 -9.57
CA ASN A 89 18.04 -3.65 -10.68
C ASN A 89 18.07 -2.25 -11.32
N ASN A 90 17.08 -1.38 -11.07
CA ASN A 90 17.00 -0.09 -11.76
C ASN A 90 17.79 1.00 -11.01
N HIS A 91 18.42 1.89 -11.77
CA HIS A 91 19.07 3.09 -11.26
C HIS A 91 18.09 4.27 -11.31
N SER A 92 17.04 4.23 -10.48
CA SER A 92 16.05 5.31 -10.40
C SER A 92 15.81 5.77 -8.97
N LEU A 93 15.39 7.03 -8.78
CA LEU A 93 15.03 7.53 -7.45
C LEU A 93 13.93 6.68 -6.81
N THR A 94 12.99 6.17 -7.63
CA THR A 94 11.93 5.28 -7.13
C THR A 94 12.48 3.96 -6.63
N ALA A 95 13.45 3.36 -7.34
CA ALA A 95 14.10 2.12 -6.91
C ALA A 95 14.87 2.32 -5.60
N LEU A 96 15.71 3.36 -5.52
CA LEU A 96 16.48 3.69 -4.31
C LEU A 96 15.57 3.95 -3.10
N VAL A 97 14.52 4.75 -3.28
CA VAL A 97 13.60 5.10 -2.19
C VAL A 97 12.81 3.89 -1.70
N LYS A 98 12.28 3.07 -2.62
CA LYS A 98 11.55 1.86 -2.22
C LYS A 98 12.46 0.85 -1.53
N ALA A 99 13.68 0.66 -2.01
CA ALA A 99 14.66 -0.20 -1.37
C ALA A 99 14.99 0.28 0.05
N ALA A 100 15.29 1.57 0.22
CA ALA A 100 15.55 2.16 1.53
C ALA A 100 14.33 2.09 2.47
N TYR A 101 13.11 2.18 1.93
CA TYR A 101 11.88 2.02 2.68
C TYR A 101 11.74 0.59 3.24
N GLU A 102 12.03 -0.45 2.45
CA GLU A 102 12.02 -1.83 2.96
C GLU A 102 13.15 -2.11 3.97
N VAL A 103 14.34 -1.53 3.76
CA VAL A 103 15.41 -1.57 4.78
C VAL A 103 14.98 -0.82 6.05
N GLY A 104 14.20 0.26 5.91
CA GLY A 104 13.58 0.96 7.03
C GLY A 104 12.67 0.07 7.88
N HIS A 105 11.90 -0.83 7.24
CA HIS A 105 11.12 -1.86 7.94
C HIS A 105 12.01 -2.88 8.65
N ALA A 106 13.09 -3.34 8.02
CA ALA A 106 14.06 -4.24 8.65
C ALA A 106 14.67 -3.61 9.91
N TRP A 107 15.03 -2.33 9.84
CA TRP A 107 15.54 -1.59 10.99
C TRP A 107 14.47 -1.35 12.08
N GLN A 108 13.24 -1.03 11.68
CA GLN A 108 12.12 -0.88 12.60
C GLN A 108 11.85 -2.17 13.37
N ASP A 109 11.83 -3.31 12.67
CA ASP A 109 11.62 -4.63 13.26
C ASP A 109 12.74 -5.00 14.24
N HIS A 110 14.00 -4.73 13.87
CA HIS A 110 15.14 -4.92 14.76
C HIS A 110 15.04 -4.09 16.05
N ARG A 111 14.58 -2.83 15.97
CA ARG A 111 14.48 -1.94 17.15
C ARG A 111 13.20 -2.11 17.98
N LYS A 112 12.10 -2.46 17.33
CA LYS A 112 10.75 -2.43 17.91
C LYS A 112 9.91 -3.63 17.44
N ALA A 113 10.38 -4.84 17.73
CA ALA A 113 9.67 -6.07 17.37
C ALA A 113 8.18 -6.10 17.81
N ALA A 114 7.81 -5.39 18.88
CA ALA A 114 6.41 -5.24 19.29
C ALA A 114 5.54 -4.48 18.28
N ALA A 115 6.08 -3.46 17.60
CA ALA A 115 5.37 -2.71 16.57
C ALA A 115 5.11 -3.57 15.32
N GLY A 116 6.08 -4.41 14.94
CA GLY A 116 5.92 -5.41 13.89
C GLY A 116 4.81 -6.41 14.20
N ARG A 117 4.80 -6.98 15.42
CA ARG A 117 3.71 -7.89 15.87
C ARG A 117 2.35 -7.22 15.90
N PHE A 118 2.27 -5.97 16.36
CA PHE A 118 1.03 -5.20 16.37
C PHE A 118 0.49 -4.99 14.95
N ARG A 119 1.37 -4.58 14.02
CA ARG A 119 1.04 -4.46 12.59
C ARG A 119 0.52 -5.78 12.03
N ALA A 120 1.24 -6.89 12.24
CA ALA A 120 0.85 -8.20 11.72
C ALA A 120 -0.53 -8.64 12.23
N GLY A 121 -0.80 -8.47 13.53
CA GLY A 121 -2.11 -8.77 14.11
C GLY A 121 -3.25 -7.94 13.52
N LEU A 122 -3.03 -6.63 13.32
CA LEU A 122 -4.00 -5.76 12.67
C LEU A 122 -4.26 -6.14 11.21
N LEU A 123 -3.21 -6.46 10.45
CA LEU A 123 -3.34 -6.90 9.06
C LEU A 123 -4.14 -8.21 8.96
N HIS A 124 -3.90 -9.16 9.86
CA HIS A 124 -4.68 -10.39 9.91
C HIS A 124 -6.18 -10.14 10.20
N LEU A 125 -6.48 -9.21 11.11
CA LEU A 125 -7.87 -8.79 11.37
C LEU A 125 -8.51 -8.12 10.15
N ALA A 126 -7.76 -7.30 9.42
CA ALA A 126 -8.22 -6.69 8.17
C ALA A 126 -8.52 -7.73 7.11
N GLU A 127 -7.64 -8.72 6.91
CA GLU A 127 -7.83 -9.81 5.95
C GLU A 127 -9.07 -10.64 6.26
N GLN A 128 -9.28 -11.01 7.53
CA GLN A 128 -10.48 -11.74 7.96
C GLN A 128 -11.75 -10.92 7.73
N GLY A 129 -11.74 -9.65 8.12
CA GLY A 129 -12.87 -8.74 7.90
C GLY A 129 -13.17 -8.55 6.40
N GLU A 130 -12.14 -8.48 5.57
CA GLU A 130 -12.31 -8.36 4.12
C GLU A 130 -12.89 -9.63 3.49
N GLN A 131 -12.49 -10.82 3.95
CA GLN A 131 -13.07 -12.10 3.51
C GLN A 131 -14.55 -12.21 3.86
N ILE A 132 -14.91 -11.95 5.13
CA ILE A 132 -16.30 -11.97 5.58
C ILE A 132 -17.13 -10.93 4.83
N GLY A 133 -16.60 -9.72 4.70
CA GLY A 133 -17.26 -8.61 4.02
C GLY A 133 -17.49 -8.89 2.55
N SER A 134 -16.49 -9.40 1.83
CA SER A 134 -16.60 -9.76 0.42
C SER A 134 -17.64 -10.86 0.20
N GLY A 135 -17.68 -11.87 1.07
CA GLY A 135 -18.67 -12.94 1.01
C GLY A 135 -20.09 -12.42 1.24
N ALA A 136 -20.28 -11.60 2.28
CA ALA A 136 -21.56 -10.97 2.57
C ALA A 136 -22.02 -10.07 1.42
N LEU A 137 -21.12 -9.32 0.78
CA LEU A 137 -21.43 -8.42 -0.33
C LEU A 137 -21.97 -9.19 -1.55
N LEU A 138 -21.33 -10.31 -1.89
CA LEU A 138 -21.74 -11.11 -3.05
C LEU A 138 -23.04 -11.88 -2.79
N LEU A 139 -23.28 -12.31 -1.55
CA LEU A 139 -24.51 -13.02 -1.16
C LEU A 139 -25.69 -12.07 -0.96
N SER A 140 -25.45 -10.81 -0.61
CA SER A 140 -26.51 -9.85 -0.29
C SER A 140 -27.57 -9.71 -1.39
N PRO A 141 -27.24 -9.57 -2.70
CA PRO A 141 -28.28 -9.46 -3.74
C PRO A 141 -29.07 -10.76 -3.90
N LEU A 142 -28.44 -11.93 -3.76
CA LEU A 142 -29.13 -13.23 -3.87
C LEU A 142 -30.13 -13.42 -2.74
N VAL A 143 -29.74 -13.07 -1.51
CA VAL A 143 -30.63 -13.13 -0.35
C VAL A 143 -31.71 -12.07 -0.45
N ALA A 144 -31.40 -10.87 -0.96
CA ALA A 144 -32.39 -9.80 -1.15
C ALA A 144 -33.53 -10.18 -2.11
N LEU A 145 -33.28 -11.08 -3.07
CA LEU A 145 -34.32 -11.62 -3.97
C LEU A 145 -35.34 -12.49 -3.22
N LEU A 146 -34.94 -13.13 -2.13
CA LEU A 146 -35.79 -14.00 -1.31
C LEU A 146 -36.39 -13.24 -0.13
N GLU A 147 -35.56 -12.49 0.58
CA GLU A 147 -35.89 -11.76 1.80
C GLU A 147 -35.15 -10.39 1.80
N PRO A 148 -35.80 -9.31 1.32
CA PRO A 148 -35.15 -8.01 1.13
C PRO A 148 -34.53 -7.42 2.40
N SER A 149 -35.15 -7.65 3.56
CA SER A 149 -34.70 -7.14 4.87
C SER A 149 -33.34 -7.73 5.28
N ILE A 150 -33.19 -9.04 5.12
CA ILE A 150 -31.94 -9.76 5.41
C ILE A 150 -30.87 -9.38 4.39
N GLY A 151 -31.23 -9.30 3.10
CA GLY A 151 -30.31 -8.86 2.05
C GLY A 151 -29.74 -7.46 2.31
N ALA A 152 -30.57 -6.51 2.75
CA ALA A 152 -30.12 -5.16 3.12
C ALA A 152 -29.18 -5.17 4.34
N THR A 153 -29.47 -6.00 5.34
CA THR A 153 -28.62 -6.15 6.53
C THR A 153 -27.26 -6.75 6.16
N LEU A 154 -27.23 -7.78 5.29
CA LEU A 154 -25.98 -8.36 4.78
C LEU A 154 -25.15 -7.35 4.01
N LEU A 155 -25.78 -6.53 3.16
CA LEU A 155 -25.10 -5.47 2.44
C LEU A 155 -24.48 -4.44 3.40
N PHE A 156 -25.20 -4.04 4.43
CA PHE A 156 -24.68 -3.13 5.45
C PHE A 156 -23.48 -3.74 6.20
N CYS A 157 -23.61 -4.99 6.67
CA CYS A 157 -22.51 -5.70 7.32
C CYS A 157 -21.29 -5.84 6.40
N ALA A 158 -21.51 -6.11 5.10
CA ALA A 158 -20.46 -6.20 4.11
C ALA A 158 -19.66 -4.88 4.00
N VAL A 159 -20.37 -3.76 3.83
CA VAL A 159 -19.75 -2.43 3.74
C VAL A 159 -18.96 -2.10 5.01
N VAL A 160 -19.54 -2.32 6.19
CA VAL A 160 -18.86 -2.07 7.48
C VAL A 160 -17.61 -2.93 7.62
N SER A 161 -17.70 -4.21 7.26
CA SER A 161 -16.58 -5.15 7.33
C SER A 161 -15.44 -4.73 6.41
N MET A 162 -15.74 -4.30 5.18
CA MET A 162 -14.74 -3.82 4.22
C MET A 162 -14.09 -2.49 4.63
N LEU A 163 -14.85 -1.59 5.25
CA LEU A 163 -14.29 -0.34 5.80
C LEU A 163 -13.25 -0.60 6.90
N THR A 164 -13.36 -1.74 7.60
CA THR A 164 -12.40 -2.14 8.65
C THR A 164 -10.98 -2.26 8.09
N GLY A 165 -10.80 -2.76 6.85
CA GLY A 165 -9.49 -2.85 6.21
C GLY A 165 -8.84 -1.47 6.00
N ALA A 166 -9.61 -0.50 5.51
CA ALA A 166 -9.14 0.88 5.35
C ALA A 166 -8.79 1.53 6.70
N LEU A 167 -9.61 1.29 7.73
CA LEU A 167 -9.35 1.78 9.10
C LEU A 167 -8.08 1.17 9.71
N VAL A 168 -7.85 -0.13 9.50
CA VAL A 168 -6.62 -0.78 9.94
C VAL A 168 -5.40 -0.11 9.31
N HIS A 169 -5.41 0.13 8.01
CA HIS A 169 -4.30 0.83 7.37
C HIS A 169 -4.15 2.27 7.87
N LEU A 170 -5.24 2.96 8.21
CA LEU A 170 -5.19 4.27 8.84
C LEU A 170 -4.47 4.24 10.20
N ILE A 171 -4.71 3.20 11.01
CA ILE A 171 -4.03 2.99 12.30
C ILE A 171 -2.54 2.64 12.09
N ILE A 172 -2.19 1.96 11.00
CA ILE A 172 -0.80 1.56 10.68
C ILE A 172 -0.01 2.71 10.04
N ILE A 173 -0.64 3.74 9.46
CA ILE A 173 0.04 4.89 8.81
C ILE A 173 1.21 5.47 9.64
N PRO A 174 1.10 5.68 10.97
CA PRO A 174 2.22 6.19 11.76
C PRO A 174 3.45 5.28 11.72
N LEU A 175 3.28 3.95 11.65
CA LEU A 175 4.39 3.00 11.53
C LEU A 175 5.04 3.10 10.15
N GLU A 176 4.23 3.24 9.09
CA GLU A 176 4.72 3.45 7.73
C GLU A 176 5.45 4.79 7.57
N TRP A 177 4.96 5.82 8.24
CA TRP A 177 5.60 7.13 8.27
C TRP A 177 6.95 7.09 8.98
N GLN A 178 7.06 6.34 10.09
CA GLN A 178 8.33 6.11 10.77
C GLN A 178 9.32 5.37 9.86
N ALA A 179 8.90 4.28 9.21
CA ALA A 179 9.74 3.56 8.25
C ALA A 179 10.27 4.50 7.15
N SER A 180 9.40 5.35 6.59
CA SER A 180 9.77 6.34 5.57
C SER A 180 10.70 7.46 6.07
N PHE A 181 10.30 8.21 7.09
CA PHE A 181 10.96 9.48 7.45
C PHE A 181 11.93 9.36 8.61
N GLU A 182 11.70 8.43 9.55
CA GLU A 182 12.60 8.20 10.69
C GLU A 182 13.76 7.28 10.30
N TYR A 183 13.52 6.30 9.43
CA TYR A 183 14.52 5.27 9.09
C TYR A 183 15.07 5.40 7.67
N ALA A 184 14.21 5.40 6.63
CA ALA A 184 14.70 5.42 5.24
C ALA A 184 15.33 6.77 4.84
N LEU A 185 14.71 7.90 5.20
CA LEU A 185 15.22 9.23 4.82
C LEU A 185 16.66 9.48 5.33
N PRO A 186 17.00 9.24 6.62
CA PRO A 186 18.37 9.41 7.08
C PRO A 186 19.38 8.51 6.36
N LEU A 187 19.02 7.27 6.04
CA LEU A 187 19.89 6.35 5.30
C LEU A 187 20.18 6.86 3.88
N LEU A 188 19.14 7.31 3.19
CA LEU A 188 19.27 7.92 1.85
C LEU A 188 20.15 9.18 1.87
N VAL A 189 19.97 10.05 2.86
CA VAL A 189 20.77 11.29 2.97
C VAL A 189 22.23 11.00 3.35
N ARG A 190 22.48 10.00 4.20
CA ARG A 190 23.84 9.61 4.63
C ARG A 190 24.62 8.86 3.56
N SER A 191 23.94 8.11 2.68
CA SER A 191 24.57 7.34 1.59
C SER A 191 25.36 8.20 0.58
N GLN A 192 25.18 9.52 0.58
CA GLN A 192 25.71 10.46 -0.41
C GLN A 192 25.29 10.19 -1.88
N GLN A 193 24.47 9.18 -2.12
CA GLN A 193 23.95 8.84 -3.46
C GLN A 193 22.89 9.82 -3.94
N ILE A 194 22.17 10.45 -3.00
CA ILE A 194 21.11 11.41 -3.31
C ILE A 194 21.67 12.82 -3.35
N LYS A 195 21.68 13.41 -4.56
CA LYS A 195 22.06 14.81 -4.77
C LYS A 195 21.10 15.75 -4.03
N GLN A 196 21.58 16.93 -3.64
CA GLN A 196 20.77 17.91 -2.91
C GLN A 196 19.50 18.32 -3.67
N GLN A 197 19.59 18.42 -4.99
CA GLN A 197 18.46 18.72 -5.89
C GLN A 197 17.37 17.64 -5.90
N ASP A 198 17.71 16.38 -5.59
CA ASP A 198 16.77 15.25 -5.61
C ASP A 198 16.03 15.06 -4.27
N ARG A 199 16.44 15.76 -3.22
CA ARG A 199 15.85 15.64 -1.87
C ARG A 199 14.33 15.91 -1.82
N PRO A 200 13.77 16.92 -2.53
CA PRO A 200 12.33 17.12 -2.57
C PRO A 200 11.58 15.92 -3.18
N ALA A 201 12.13 15.34 -4.26
CA ALA A 201 11.57 14.16 -4.91
C ALA A 201 11.64 12.93 -3.98
N VAL A 202 12.74 12.74 -3.26
CA VAL A 202 12.89 11.67 -2.27
C VAL A 202 11.84 11.78 -1.17
N LYS A 203 11.63 12.98 -0.60
CA LYS A 203 10.59 13.19 0.42
C LYS A 203 9.19 12.91 -0.13
N GLN A 204 8.92 13.30 -1.38
CA GLN A 204 7.64 13.02 -2.04
C GLN A 204 7.43 11.52 -2.26
N LEU A 205 8.47 10.79 -2.68
CA LEU A 205 8.43 9.33 -2.85
C LEU A 205 8.24 8.60 -1.52
N LEU A 206 8.90 9.06 -0.45
CA LEU A 206 8.74 8.48 0.90
C LEU A 206 7.34 8.72 1.47
N ALA A 207 6.75 9.90 1.23
CA ALA A 207 5.36 10.16 1.54
C ALA A 207 4.42 9.23 0.74
N ALA A 208 4.72 9.02 -0.56
CA ALA A 208 3.97 8.09 -1.38
C ALA A 208 4.09 6.64 -0.88
N CYS A 209 5.27 6.20 -0.42
CA CYS A 209 5.44 4.88 0.21
C CYS A 209 4.57 4.77 1.46
N ALA A 210 4.67 5.74 2.37
CA ALA A 210 3.96 5.72 3.65
C ALA A 210 2.44 5.72 3.51
N LEU A 211 1.90 6.45 2.52
CA LEU A 211 0.45 6.57 2.31
C LEU A 211 -0.12 5.48 1.40
N SER A 212 0.72 4.80 0.60
CA SER A 212 0.23 3.85 -0.40
C SER A 212 -0.56 2.65 0.14
N PRO A 213 -0.27 2.06 1.31
CA PRO A 213 -1.08 0.98 1.86
C PRO A 213 -2.52 1.43 2.13
N PHE A 214 -2.68 2.58 2.81
CA PHE A 214 -3.98 3.18 3.06
C PHE A 214 -4.70 3.58 1.77
N ALA A 215 -3.99 4.21 0.83
CA ALA A 215 -4.54 4.58 -0.46
C ALA A 215 -5.04 3.37 -1.28
N TYR A 216 -4.32 2.23 -1.19
CA TYR A 216 -4.72 1.01 -1.86
C TYR A 216 -5.97 0.41 -1.21
N ALA A 217 -6.01 0.32 0.12
CA ALA A 217 -7.17 -0.16 0.87
C ALA A 217 -8.42 0.68 0.58
N LEU A 218 -8.28 2.00 0.50
CA LEU A 218 -9.37 2.91 0.17
C LEU A 218 -9.91 2.69 -1.25
N ALA A 219 -9.02 2.50 -2.23
CA ALA A 219 -9.41 2.26 -3.61
C ALA A 219 -10.04 0.88 -3.83
N ASN A 220 -9.68 -0.12 -3.01
CA ASN A 220 -10.27 -1.46 -3.08
C ASN A 220 -11.76 -1.49 -2.72
N LEU A 221 -12.25 -0.47 -2.01
CA LEU A 221 -13.69 -0.26 -1.77
C LEU A 221 -14.48 0.00 -3.06
N LEU A 222 -13.80 0.34 -4.17
CA LEU A 222 -14.40 0.53 -5.48
C LEU A 222 -14.10 -0.63 -6.45
N ASP A 223 -13.23 -1.56 -6.09
CA ASP A 223 -12.71 -2.58 -7.01
C ASP A 223 -13.42 -3.92 -6.84
N GLY A 224 -14.48 -4.16 -7.62
CA GLY A 224 -15.22 -5.42 -7.60
C GLY A 224 -14.39 -6.66 -7.92
N ARG A 225 -13.29 -6.52 -8.67
CA ARG A 225 -12.39 -7.63 -9.00
C ARG A 225 -11.58 -8.06 -7.79
N HIS A 226 -11.26 -7.13 -6.91
CA HIS A 226 -10.57 -7.41 -5.66
C HIS A 226 -11.39 -8.32 -4.76
N TRP A 227 -12.70 -8.06 -4.62
CA TRP A 227 -13.60 -8.86 -3.76
C TRP A 227 -13.70 -10.32 -4.22
N LEU A 228 -13.73 -10.52 -5.54
CA LEU A 228 -13.68 -11.87 -6.12
C LEU A 228 -12.36 -12.58 -5.81
N LYS A 229 -11.22 -11.88 -5.94
CA LYS A 229 -9.89 -12.45 -5.62
C LYS A 229 -9.75 -12.82 -4.14
N VAL A 230 -10.27 -11.99 -3.23
CA VAL A 230 -10.25 -12.25 -1.78
C VAL A 230 -10.95 -13.56 -1.43
N LEU A 231 -12.01 -13.91 -2.16
CA LEU A 231 -12.75 -15.17 -1.98
C LEU A 231 -12.12 -16.37 -2.70
N GLY A 232 -10.93 -16.21 -3.27
CA GLY A 232 -10.20 -17.26 -3.97
C GLY A 232 -10.57 -17.43 -5.45
N PHE A 233 -11.44 -16.59 -6.01
CA PHE A 233 -11.72 -16.61 -7.45
C PHE A 233 -10.57 -15.96 -8.22
N ARG A 234 -9.75 -16.78 -8.90
CA ARG A 234 -8.76 -16.28 -9.87
C ARG A 234 -9.47 -15.90 -11.17
N LEU A 235 -9.75 -14.61 -11.36
CA LEU A 235 -10.15 -14.10 -12.67
C LEU A 235 -8.97 -14.23 -13.65
N PRO A 236 -9.20 -14.65 -14.90
CA PRO A 236 -8.17 -14.66 -15.93
C PRO A 236 -7.60 -13.23 -16.09
N GLN A 237 -6.27 -13.12 -16.17
CA GLN A 237 -5.62 -11.86 -16.52
C GLN A 237 -6.06 -11.52 -17.95
N LEU A 238 -6.87 -10.46 -18.10
CA LEU A 238 -7.06 -9.85 -19.40
C LEU A 238 -5.83 -8.98 -19.62
N ASP A 239 -4.98 -9.42 -20.55
CA ASP A 239 -3.76 -8.76 -21.00
C ASP A 239 -4.00 -7.29 -21.42
#